data_AF-Q0IG85-F1
#
_entry.id   AF-Q0IG85-F1
#
_cell.length_a   1.000
_cell.length_b   1.000
_cell.length_c   1.000
_cell.angle_alpha   90.00
_cell.angle_beta   90.00
_cell.angle_gamma   90.00
#
_symmetry.space_group_name_H-M   'P 1'
#
loop_
_entity.id
_entity.type
_entity.pdbx_description
1 polymer ?
#
loop_
_entity_poly.entity_id
_entity_poly.type
_entity_poly.pdbx_seq_one_letter_code
_entity_poly.pdbx_strand_id
1 'polypeptide(L)'
;MSNFFIFVALLVVISPQVLGKSKDYCSSVFRKICENKGEHVGCRPKDFSDYPSCSNQHPKLIRMKSSYKKYILKRHNELRNKLASGTMTSTHGTFPSAMNMSELKWDSELEKLAEYNVKQCTMNHDRCRSTDKFHDAGQNIYYSSWSQKRSSDKTNLIEEAIQAWWDEHKDFYIHEVANYRGQSRG
;
A
#
# COMPACT_ATOMS: atom_id res chain seq x y z
N MET A 1 -22.87 35.01 51.09
CA MET A 1 -21.95 34.67 49.99
C MET A 1 -21.86 33.15 49.93
N SER A 2 -22.60 32.52 49.01
CA SER A 2 -22.64 31.05 48.91
C SER A 2 -21.58 30.58 47.92
N ASN A 3 -20.61 29.81 48.41
CA ASN A 3 -19.56 29.20 47.57
C ASN A 3 -20.14 27.99 46.83
N PHE A 4 -20.12 28.04 45.51
CA PHE A 4 -20.50 26.95 44.62
C PHE A 4 -19.24 26.13 44.28
N PHE A 5 -19.17 24.87 44.71
CA PHE A 5 -18.11 23.95 44.33
C PHE A 5 -18.57 23.09 43.14
N ILE A 6 -17.96 23.30 41.97
CA ILE A 6 -18.20 22.46 40.79
C ILE A 6 -17.28 21.23 40.89
N PHE A 7 -17.87 20.07 41.18
CA PHE A 7 -17.18 18.78 41.05
C PHE A 7 -17.19 18.35 39.58
N VAL A 8 -16.06 18.53 38.89
CA VAL A 8 -15.85 17.94 37.56
C VAL A 8 -15.54 16.46 37.75
N ALA A 9 -16.55 15.60 37.64
CA ALA A 9 -16.35 14.16 37.56
C ALA A 9 -15.71 13.82 36.20
N LEU A 10 -14.39 13.66 36.19
CA LEU A 10 -13.64 13.10 35.06
C LEU A 10 -14.00 11.62 34.91
N LEU A 11 -15.05 11.34 34.14
CA LEU A 11 -15.34 9.99 33.67
C LEU A 11 -14.24 9.56 32.69
N VAL A 12 -13.19 8.95 33.22
CA VAL A 12 -12.21 8.22 32.40
C VAL A 12 -12.93 6.99 31.86
N VAL A 13 -13.52 7.12 30.67
CA VAL A 13 -14.01 5.98 29.90
C VAL A 13 -12.77 5.23 29.43
N ILE A 14 -12.34 4.23 30.20
CA ILE A 14 -11.36 3.25 29.76
C ILE A 14 -12.05 2.43 28.69
N SER A 15 -12.02 2.92 27.45
CA SER A 15 -12.49 2.16 26.31
C SER A 15 -11.61 0.90 26.25
N PRO A 16 -12.16 -0.32 26.39
CA PRO A 16 -11.37 -1.52 26.27
C PRO A 16 -10.71 -1.46 24.90
N GLN A 17 -9.39 -1.39 24.87
CA GLN A 17 -8.65 -1.53 23.64
C GLN A 17 -9.04 -2.91 23.10
N VAL A 18 -9.86 -2.94 22.05
CA VAL A 18 -10.12 -4.15 21.30
C VAL A 18 -8.75 -4.53 20.73
N LEU A 19 -8.00 -5.35 21.46
CA LEU A 19 -6.84 -6.04 20.98
C LEU A 19 -7.38 -7.01 19.92
N GLY A 20 -7.56 -6.51 18.70
CA GLY A 20 -7.99 -7.32 17.57
C GLY A 20 -7.01 -8.49 17.47
N LYS A 21 -7.50 -9.71 17.65
CA LYS A 21 -6.70 -10.91 17.45
C LYS A 21 -6.00 -10.78 16.09
N SER A 22 -4.68 -10.99 16.06
CA SER A 22 -3.95 -11.03 14.80
C SER A 22 -4.61 -12.04 13.87
N LYS A 23 -4.90 -11.65 12.63
CA LYS A 23 -5.45 -12.58 11.63
C LYS A 23 -4.46 -13.73 11.39
N ASP A 24 -4.99 -14.94 11.34
CA ASP A 24 -4.22 -16.14 10.97
C ASP A 24 -4.30 -16.36 9.46
N TYR A 25 -3.33 -15.80 8.75
CA TYR A 25 -3.17 -15.97 7.31
C TYR A 25 -2.69 -17.37 6.90
N CYS A 26 -2.37 -18.24 7.86
CA CYS A 26 -2.07 -19.66 7.59
C CYS A 26 -3.30 -20.56 7.67
N SER A 27 -4.46 -20.01 8.05
CA SER A 27 -5.70 -20.77 8.20
C SER A 27 -6.18 -21.39 6.88
N SER A 28 -7.05 -22.40 6.99
CA SER A 28 -7.65 -23.07 5.82
C SER A 28 -8.42 -22.09 4.93
N VAL A 29 -8.98 -21.02 5.49
CA VAL A 29 -9.68 -19.96 4.75
C VAL A 29 -8.72 -19.26 3.80
N PHE A 30 -7.59 -18.74 4.29
CA PHE A 30 -6.61 -18.07 3.42
C PHE A 30 -5.90 -19.03 2.48
N ARG A 31 -5.65 -20.28 2.88
CA ARG A 31 -5.15 -21.31 1.95
C ARG A 31 -6.08 -21.53 0.77
N LYS A 32 -7.41 -21.50 1.01
CA LYS A 32 -8.42 -21.62 -0.05
C LYS A 32 -8.50 -20.36 -0.91
N ILE A 33 -8.45 -19.17 -0.32
CA ILE A 33 -8.45 -17.90 -1.10
C ILE A 33 -7.18 -17.79 -1.97
N CYS A 34 -6.06 -18.28 -1.47
CA CYS A 34 -4.78 -18.32 -2.18
C CYS A 34 -4.56 -19.60 -2.99
N GLU A 35 -5.59 -20.42 -3.20
CA GLU A 35 -5.49 -21.65 -3.98
C GLU A 35 -5.00 -21.30 -5.39
N ASN A 36 -3.89 -21.93 -5.82
CA ASN A 36 -3.14 -21.66 -7.06
C ASN A 36 -2.28 -20.38 -7.09
N LYS A 37 -2.35 -19.51 -6.09
CA LYS A 37 -1.47 -18.33 -5.97
C LYS A 37 -0.16 -18.66 -5.26
N GLY A 38 -0.24 -19.44 -4.18
CA GLY A 38 0.90 -19.87 -3.35
C GLY A 38 0.73 -19.49 -1.88
N GLU A 39 1.81 -19.56 -1.09
CA GLU A 39 1.75 -19.20 0.33
C GLU A 39 1.42 -17.71 0.52
N HIS A 40 0.53 -17.43 1.48
CA HIS A 40 0.13 -16.07 1.82
C HIS A 40 1.28 -15.32 2.50
N VAL A 41 1.55 -14.07 2.10
CA VAL A 41 2.68 -13.26 2.61
C VAL A 41 2.63 -13.02 4.11
N GLY A 42 1.43 -12.96 4.68
CA GLY A 42 1.19 -12.86 6.11
C GLY A 42 1.21 -14.19 6.87
N CYS A 43 1.39 -15.33 6.21
CA CYS A 43 1.54 -16.61 6.89
C CYS A 43 2.99 -16.75 7.36
N ARG A 44 3.19 -16.92 8.68
CA ARG A 44 4.52 -17.03 9.31
C ARG A 44 5.47 -15.89 8.88
N PRO A 45 5.08 -14.62 9.05
CA PRO A 45 5.92 -13.50 8.65
C PRO A 45 7.21 -13.53 9.48
N LYS A 46 8.35 -13.39 8.82
CA LYS A 46 9.66 -13.41 9.49
C LYS A 46 10.20 -12.00 9.68
N ASP A 47 11.18 -11.86 10.55
CA ASP A 47 11.95 -10.63 10.63
C ASP A 47 13.07 -10.63 9.60
N PHE A 48 13.64 -9.44 9.35
CA PHE A 48 14.68 -9.26 8.33
C PHE A 48 15.87 -10.22 8.48
N SER A 49 16.24 -10.53 9.74
CA SER A 49 17.36 -11.44 10.06
C SER A 49 17.17 -12.85 9.49
N ASP A 50 15.92 -13.26 9.30
CA ASP A 50 15.57 -14.62 8.90
C ASP A 50 15.43 -14.77 7.37
N TYR A 51 15.57 -13.66 6.63
CA TYR A 51 15.58 -13.65 5.17
C TYR A 51 17.04 -13.59 4.67
N PRO A 52 17.53 -14.61 3.94
CA PRO A 52 18.90 -14.63 3.45
C PRO A 52 19.27 -13.42 2.57
N SER A 53 18.30 -12.90 1.80
CA SER A 53 18.42 -11.74 0.90
C SER A 53 18.92 -10.46 1.57
N CYS A 54 18.66 -10.28 2.86
CA CYS A 54 19.17 -9.14 3.64
C CYS A 54 19.72 -9.53 5.02
N SER A 55 19.95 -10.82 5.25
CA SER A 55 20.73 -11.29 6.39
C SER A 55 22.10 -10.57 6.35
N ASN A 56 22.49 -9.93 7.45
CA ASN A 56 23.71 -9.12 7.60
C ASN A 56 23.77 -7.80 6.80
N GLN A 57 22.67 -7.31 6.22
CA GLN A 57 22.63 -6.00 5.54
C GLN A 57 22.15 -4.84 6.43
N HIS A 58 21.95 -5.11 7.73
CA HIS A 58 21.36 -4.18 8.70
C HIS A 58 20.12 -3.42 8.16
N PRO A 59 19.13 -4.12 7.57
CA PRO A 59 17.97 -3.47 6.98
C PRO A 59 17.17 -2.74 8.04
N LYS A 60 16.62 -1.59 7.65
CA LYS A 60 15.78 -0.77 8.52
C LYS A 60 14.44 -0.56 7.88
N LEU A 61 13.39 -1.00 8.57
CA LEU A 61 12.03 -0.64 8.18
C LEU A 61 11.80 0.85 8.44
N ILE A 62 11.40 1.58 7.40
CA ILE A 62 10.86 2.92 7.54
C ILE A 62 9.38 2.79 7.87
N ARG A 63 9.02 3.10 9.12
CA ARG A 63 7.62 3.06 9.55
C ARG A 63 6.78 4.00 8.71
N MET A 64 5.67 3.48 8.20
CA MET A 64 4.68 4.26 7.46
C MET A 64 3.93 5.20 8.43
N LYS A 65 4.43 6.43 8.61
CA LYS A 65 3.81 7.45 9.48
C LYS A 65 2.58 8.08 8.82
N SER A 66 1.71 8.69 9.64
CA SER A 66 0.46 9.32 9.17
C SER A 66 0.68 10.32 8.03
N SER A 67 1.76 11.12 8.07
CA SER A 67 2.05 12.07 6.97
C SER A 67 2.37 11.37 5.65
N TYR A 68 3.06 10.22 5.66
CA TYR A 68 3.32 9.44 4.45
C TYR A 68 2.03 8.83 3.90
N LYS A 69 1.17 8.25 4.75
CA LYS A 69 -0.13 7.71 4.33
C LYS A 69 -0.99 8.78 3.66
N LYS A 70 -1.08 9.97 4.27
CA LYS A 70 -1.81 11.11 3.73
C LYS A 70 -1.23 11.57 2.39
N TYR A 71 0.10 11.65 2.28
CA TYR A 71 0.77 12.04 1.04
C TYR A 71 0.51 11.04 -0.09
N ILE A 72 0.68 9.74 0.19
CA ILE A 72 0.43 8.65 -0.76
C ILE A 72 -1.01 8.71 -1.27
N LEU A 73 -2.00 8.78 -0.37
CA LEU A 73 -3.41 8.88 -0.77
C LEU A 73 -3.69 10.12 -1.61
N LYS A 74 -3.23 11.29 -1.15
CA LYS A 74 -3.42 12.56 -1.86
C LYS A 74 -2.89 12.46 -3.28
N ARG A 75 -1.63 11.99 -3.45
CA ARG A 75 -1.01 11.91 -4.76
C ARG A 75 -1.72 10.92 -5.68
N HIS A 76 -2.06 9.72 -5.20
CA HIS A 76 -2.81 8.75 -6.01
C HIS A 76 -4.19 9.29 -6.41
N ASN A 77 -4.92 9.92 -5.49
CA ASN A 77 -6.25 10.46 -5.78
C ASN A 77 -6.20 11.65 -6.75
N GLU A 78 -5.18 12.52 -6.66
CA GLU A 78 -4.95 13.58 -7.64
C GLU A 78 -4.69 13.03 -9.05
N LEU A 79 -3.84 12.00 -9.15
CA LEU A 79 -3.52 11.36 -10.42
C LEU A 79 -4.74 10.62 -11.00
N ARG A 80 -5.51 9.90 -10.17
CA ARG A 80 -6.76 9.24 -10.58
C ARG A 80 -7.80 10.25 -11.06
N ASN A 81 -7.94 11.38 -10.37
CA ASN A 81 -8.84 12.45 -10.78
C ASN A 81 -8.40 13.08 -12.11
N LYS A 82 -7.09 13.26 -12.31
CA LYS A 82 -6.53 13.74 -13.58
C LYS A 82 -6.76 12.76 -14.72
N LEU A 83 -6.61 11.45 -14.50
CA LEU A 83 -6.93 10.44 -15.52
C LEU A 83 -8.42 10.47 -15.87
N ALA A 84 -9.27 10.57 -14.85
CA ALA A 84 -10.72 10.53 -14.98
C ALA A 84 -11.29 11.69 -15.81
N SER A 85 -10.60 12.83 -15.91
CA SER A 85 -11.04 13.95 -16.75
C SER A 85 -11.00 13.64 -18.25
N GLY A 86 -10.28 12.59 -18.67
CA GLY A 86 -10.17 12.21 -20.08
C GLY A 86 -9.39 13.21 -20.95
N THR A 87 -8.55 14.05 -20.32
CA THR A 87 -7.73 15.05 -21.01
C THR A 87 -6.26 14.64 -21.12
N MET A 88 -5.93 13.45 -20.61
CA MET A 88 -4.57 12.92 -20.61
C MET A 88 -4.26 12.19 -21.91
N THR A 89 -3.00 12.27 -22.33
CA THR A 89 -2.50 11.58 -23.52
C THR A 89 -1.38 10.62 -23.16
N SER A 90 -1.33 9.50 -23.88
CA SER A 90 -0.15 8.65 -24.06
C SER A 90 0.44 8.89 -25.45
N THR A 91 1.55 8.23 -25.76
CA THR A 91 2.11 8.15 -27.12
C THR A 91 1.19 7.39 -28.09
N HIS A 92 0.16 6.71 -27.58
CA HIS A 92 -0.79 5.88 -28.33
C HIS A 92 -2.22 6.43 -28.36
N GLY A 93 -2.46 7.65 -27.87
CA GLY A 93 -3.75 8.31 -27.98
C GLY A 93 -4.15 9.10 -26.73
N THR A 94 -5.43 9.49 -26.68
CA THR A 94 -6.01 10.20 -25.53
C THR A 94 -6.80 9.23 -24.67
N PHE A 95 -6.58 9.26 -23.35
CA PHE A 95 -7.36 8.46 -22.41
C PHE A 95 -8.83 8.92 -22.38
N PRO A 96 -9.81 8.00 -22.36
CA PRO A 96 -11.20 8.37 -22.21
C PRO A 96 -11.46 8.93 -20.81
N SER A 97 -12.52 9.73 -20.67
CA SER A 97 -13.01 10.10 -19.34
C SER A 97 -13.55 8.88 -18.61
N ALA A 98 -13.39 8.85 -17.29
CA ALA A 98 -13.87 7.76 -16.46
C ALA A 98 -15.25 8.12 -15.89
N MET A 99 -16.26 7.31 -16.17
CA MET A 99 -17.60 7.50 -15.60
C MET A 99 -17.62 7.26 -14.07
N ASN A 100 -16.78 6.35 -13.58
CA ASN A 100 -16.70 6.02 -12.15
C ASN A 100 -15.26 5.69 -11.74
N MET A 101 -14.51 6.71 -11.30
CA MET A 101 -13.18 6.56 -10.71
C MET A 101 -13.22 6.96 -9.23
N SER A 102 -13.52 6.00 -8.36
CA SER A 102 -13.68 6.25 -6.92
C SER A 102 -12.38 6.69 -6.23
N GLU A 103 -12.51 7.49 -5.18
CA GLU A 103 -11.40 7.91 -4.33
C GLU A 103 -10.83 6.72 -3.53
N LEU A 104 -9.50 6.60 -3.46
CA LEU A 104 -8.84 5.60 -2.62
C LEU A 104 -8.86 6.01 -1.16
N LYS A 105 -8.99 5.00 -0.29
CA LYS A 105 -8.84 5.13 1.16
C LYS A 105 -7.74 4.20 1.64
N TRP A 106 -7.06 4.60 2.71
CA TRP A 106 -6.00 3.79 3.30
C TRP A 106 -6.60 2.59 4.03
N ASP A 107 -6.05 1.41 3.80
CA ASP A 107 -6.41 0.20 4.54
C ASP A 107 -5.18 -0.32 5.30
N SER A 108 -5.32 -0.46 6.62
CA SER A 108 -4.22 -0.86 7.50
C SER A 108 -3.87 -2.35 7.40
N GLU A 109 -4.78 -3.19 6.90
CA GLU A 109 -4.48 -4.59 6.64
C GLU A 109 -3.56 -4.72 5.43
N LEU A 110 -3.87 -4.01 4.34
CA LEU A 110 -3.01 -3.95 3.14
C LEU A 110 -1.63 -3.36 3.44
N GLU A 111 -1.54 -2.30 4.27
CA GLU A 111 -0.26 -1.77 4.76
C GLU A 111 0.58 -2.83 5.46
N LYS A 112 -0.04 -3.62 6.35
CA LYS A 112 0.66 -4.66 7.10
C LYS A 112 1.16 -5.79 6.19
N LEU A 113 0.36 -6.17 5.20
CA LEU A 113 0.77 -7.18 4.20
C LEU A 113 1.88 -6.66 3.28
N ALA A 114 1.82 -5.39 2.89
CA ALA A 114 2.91 -4.73 2.17
C ALA A 114 4.21 -4.74 2.99
N GLU A 115 4.13 -4.44 4.30
CA GLU A 115 5.28 -4.52 5.21
C GLU A 115 5.92 -5.93 5.21
N TYR A 116 5.11 -6.99 5.24
CA TYR A 116 5.60 -8.36 5.17
C TYR A 116 6.28 -8.69 3.84
N ASN A 117 5.84 -8.11 2.71
CA ASN A 117 6.55 -8.25 1.43
C ASN A 117 7.92 -7.55 1.47
N VAL A 118 7.99 -6.28 1.92
CA VAL A 118 9.27 -5.55 1.94
C VAL A 118 10.29 -6.16 2.91
N LYS A 119 9.83 -6.81 3.99
CA LYS A 119 10.71 -7.54 4.92
C LYS A 119 11.51 -8.67 4.26
N GLN A 120 11.05 -9.18 3.12
CA GLN A 120 11.76 -10.20 2.34
C GLN A 120 12.96 -9.64 1.57
N CYS A 121 13.14 -8.32 1.51
CA CYS A 121 14.26 -7.65 0.85
C CYS A 121 14.51 -8.11 -0.59
N THR A 122 13.44 -8.48 -1.30
CA THR A 122 13.49 -8.89 -2.70
C THR A 122 12.50 -8.04 -3.48
N MET A 123 12.93 -7.52 -4.64
CA MET A 123 12.06 -6.79 -5.55
C MET A 123 11.24 -7.81 -6.35
N ASN A 124 10.23 -8.38 -5.70
CA ASN A 124 9.37 -9.39 -6.30
C ASN A 124 7.98 -9.38 -5.69
N HIS A 125 6.98 -9.66 -6.51
CA HIS A 125 5.62 -9.84 -6.03
C HIS A 125 5.54 -11.09 -5.15
N ASP A 126 4.95 -10.91 -3.96
CA ASP A 126 4.54 -12.06 -3.15
C ASP A 126 3.44 -12.86 -3.85
N ARG A 127 3.38 -14.14 -3.49
CA ARG A 127 2.49 -15.11 -4.14
C ARG A 127 1.01 -14.81 -3.85
N CYS A 128 0.67 -14.45 -2.61
CA CYS A 128 -0.70 -14.11 -2.23
C CYS A 128 -0.75 -13.09 -1.08
N ARG A 129 -1.58 -12.05 -1.23
CA ARG A 129 -1.86 -10.99 -0.23
C ARG A 129 -3.36 -10.73 -0.02
N SER A 130 -4.17 -11.73 -0.32
CA SER A 130 -5.61 -11.64 -0.25
C SER A 130 -6.09 -11.35 1.17
N THR A 131 -7.04 -10.43 1.32
CA THR A 131 -7.75 -10.20 2.59
C THR A 131 -9.19 -10.67 2.46
N ASP A 132 -9.94 -10.75 3.57
CA ASP A 132 -11.39 -11.04 3.52
C ASP A 132 -12.17 -9.98 2.73
N LYS A 133 -11.67 -8.73 2.67
CA LYS A 133 -12.29 -7.62 1.92
C LYS A 133 -11.83 -7.57 0.47
N PHE A 134 -10.59 -7.98 0.20
CA PHE A 134 -9.89 -7.80 -1.06
C PHE A 134 -9.22 -9.11 -1.47
N HIS A 135 -10.01 -10.03 -2.03
CA HIS A 135 -9.52 -11.35 -2.44
C HIS A 135 -8.45 -11.28 -3.54
N ASP A 136 -8.50 -10.22 -4.37
CA ASP A 136 -7.56 -9.98 -5.48
C ASP A 136 -6.78 -8.68 -5.31
N ALA A 137 -6.28 -8.44 -4.09
CA ALA A 137 -5.45 -7.28 -3.80
C ALA A 137 -4.20 -7.22 -4.73
N GLY A 138 -4.13 -6.17 -5.53
CA GLY A 138 -2.98 -5.85 -6.40
C GLY A 138 -1.77 -5.36 -5.61
N GLN A 139 -0.66 -5.12 -6.32
CA GLN A 139 0.58 -4.62 -5.73
C GLN A 139 1.42 -3.89 -6.76
N ASN A 140 1.94 -2.73 -6.38
CA ASN A 140 3.04 -2.09 -7.08
C ASN A 140 4.29 -2.17 -6.20
N ILE A 141 5.47 -2.36 -6.81
CA ILE A 141 6.76 -2.43 -6.12
C ILE A 141 7.69 -1.40 -6.73
N TYR A 142 8.51 -0.78 -5.89
CA TYR A 142 9.51 0.19 -6.32
C TYR A 142 10.82 -0.09 -5.60
N TYR A 143 11.92 0.06 -6.35
CA TYR A 143 13.28 -0.07 -5.83
C TYR A 143 14.10 1.14 -6.27
N SER A 144 14.90 1.66 -5.35
CA SER A 144 15.85 2.75 -5.62
C SER A 144 17.12 2.50 -4.84
N SER A 145 18.26 2.83 -5.45
CA SER A 145 19.59 2.73 -4.86
C SER A 145 20.32 4.06 -5.02
N TRP A 146 21.11 4.43 -4.01
CA TRP A 146 21.83 5.69 -3.98
C TRP A 146 23.12 5.56 -3.16
N SER A 147 24.15 6.33 -3.50
CA SER A 147 25.44 6.34 -2.78
C SER A 147 25.51 7.41 -1.68
N GLN A 148 24.70 8.48 -1.79
CA GLN A 148 24.75 9.63 -0.87
C GLN A 148 23.67 9.54 0.22
N LYS A 149 23.95 10.07 1.41
CA LYS A 149 22.96 10.07 2.51
C LYS A 149 21.69 10.83 2.11
N ARG A 150 20.57 10.11 1.97
CA ARG A 150 19.25 10.73 1.76
C ARG A 150 18.69 11.34 3.05
N SER A 151 17.79 12.31 2.89
CA SER A 151 16.99 12.89 3.96
C SER A 151 16.36 11.82 4.86
N SER A 152 16.24 12.11 6.15
CA SER A 152 15.46 11.28 7.07
C SER A 152 13.98 11.27 6.68
N ASP A 153 13.49 12.37 6.08
CA ASP A 153 12.16 12.41 5.50
C ASP A 153 12.15 11.76 4.12
N LYS A 154 11.34 10.72 3.98
CA LYS A 154 11.22 9.89 2.78
C LYS A 154 10.11 10.33 1.83
N THR A 155 9.52 11.50 2.02
CA THR A 155 8.46 12.03 1.14
C THR A 155 8.92 12.07 -0.33
N ASN A 156 10.14 12.53 -0.61
CA ASN A 156 10.67 12.55 -1.98
C ASN A 156 10.86 11.14 -2.58
N LEU A 157 11.29 10.16 -1.78
CA LEU A 157 11.42 8.77 -2.23
C LEU A 157 10.04 8.16 -2.54
N ILE A 158 9.02 8.50 -1.75
CA ILE A 158 7.64 8.11 -2.00
C ILE A 158 7.14 8.75 -3.29
N GLU A 159 7.41 10.04 -3.52
CA GLU A 159 7.03 10.71 -4.77
C GLU A 159 7.74 10.13 -5.98
N GLU A 160 9.04 9.83 -5.88
CA GLU A 160 9.81 9.13 -6.93
C GLU A 160 9.13 7.81 -7.32
N ALA A 161 8.70 7.01 -6.34
CA ALA A 161 8.00 5.75 -6.59
C ALA A 161 6.65 5.95 -7.29
N ILE A 162 5.81 6.86 -6.77
CA ILE A 162 4.49 7.12 -7.33
C ILE A 162 4.59 7.70 -8.74
N GLN A 163 5.55 8.60 -8.97
CA GLN A 163 5.77 9.20 -10.27
C GLN A 163 6.31 8.18 -11.28
N ALA A 164 7.16 7.24 -10.85
CA ALA A 164 7.64 6.15 -11.71
C ALA A 164 6.48 5.29 -12.21
N TRP A 165 5.63 4.78 -11.31
CA TRP A 165 4.44 4.01 -11.70
C TRP A 165 3.45 4.82 -12.54
N TRP A 166 3.30 6.11 -12.20
CA TRP A 166 2.40 6.97 -12.95
C TRP A 166 2.89 7.18 -14.38
N ASP A 167 4.19 7.41 -14.58
CA ASP A 167 4.77 7.73 -15.88
C ASP A 167 4.62 6.61 -16.92
N GLU A 168 4.32 5.38 -16.49
CA GLU A 168 3.93 4.27 -17.37
C GLU A 168 2.72 4.60 -18.25
N HIS A 169 1.85 5.55 -17.84
CA HIS A 169 0.74 6.02 -18.68
C HIS A 169 1.20 6.55 -20.05
N LYS A 170 2.43 7.06 -20.14
CA LYS A 170 2.97 7.63 -21.39
C LYS A 170 3.06 6.60 -22.49
N ASP A 171 3.25 5.32 -22.15
CA ASP A 171 3.44 4.22 -23.10
C ASP A 171 2.23 3.26 -23.13
N PHE A 172 1.13 3.63 -22.46
CA PHE A 172 -0.07 2.80 -22.40
C PHE A 172 -0.87 2.88 -23.71
N TYR A 173 -1.26 1.72 -24.25
CA TYR A 173 -2.12 1.65 -25.43
C TYR A 173 -3.57 1.88 -25.05
N ILE A 174 -4.17 2.98 -25.52
CA ILE A 174 -5.52 3.40 -25.09
C ILE A 174 -6.59 2.33 -25.32
N HIS A 175 -6.48 1.50 -26.36
CA HIS A 175 -7.43 0.41 -26.61
C HIS A 175 -7.43 -0.65 -25.50
N GLU A 176 -6.35 -0.78 -24.73
CA GLU A 176 -6.27 -1.69 -23.58
C GLU A 176 -7.08 -1.19 -22.38
N VAL A 177 -7.49 0.09 -22.32
CA VAL A 177 -8.40 0.58 -21.27
C VAL A 177 -9.71 -0.24 -21.27
N ALA A 178 -10.21 -0.61 -22.45
CA ALA A 178 -11.43 -1.39 -22.60
C ALA A 178 -11.23 -2.90 -22.42
N ASN A 179 -10.00 -3.40 -22.53
CA ASN A 179 -9.69 -4.82 -22.59
C ASN A 179 -8.28 -5.11 -22.08
N TYR A 180 -8.02 -4.80 -20.81
CA TYR A 180 -6.72 -4.99 -20.21
C TYR A 180 -6.43 -6.49 -20.03
N ARG A 181 -5.30 -6.96 -20.58
CA ARG A 181 -4.90 -8.38 -20.54
C ARG A 181 -3.63 -8.65 -19.72
N GLY A 182 -3.10 -7.63 -19.03
CA GLY A 182 -1.90 -7.79 -18.21
C GLY A 182 -0.61 -8.03 -18.99
N GLN A 183 -0.58 -7.69 -20.29
CA GLN A 183 0.59 -7.86 -21.15
C GLN A 183 1.44 -6.59 -21.27
N SER A 184 0.91 -5.43 -20.87
CA SER A 184 1.67 -4.20 -20.81
C SER A 184 2.69 -4.30 -19.67
N ARG A 185 3.98 -4.24 -20.01
CA ARG A 185 5.07 -4.18 -19.04
C ARG A 185 4.97 -2.85 -18.27
N GLY A 186 4.34 -2.90 -17.11
CA GLY A 186 4.56 -1.98 -15.98
C GLY A 186 5.31 -2.73 -14.90
#